data_AF-A0A2G5UDN1-F1
#
_entry.id   AF-A0A2G5UDN1-F1
#
_cell.length_a   1.000
_cell.length_b   1.000
_cell.length_c   1.000
_cell.angle_alpha   90.00
_cell.angle_beta   90.00
_cell.angle_gamma   90.00
#
_symmetry.space_group_name_H-M   'P 1'
#
loop_
_entity.id
_entity.type
_entity.pdbx_description
1 polymer ?
#
loop_
_entity_poly.entity_id
_entity_poly.type
_entity_poly.pdbx_seq_one_letter_code
_entity_poly.pdbx_strand_id
1 'polypeptide(L)'
;MFKQILLLSAVLFVICYANRPYPEDPKQALADLQAAGIDKKYAEKLVAIEHKINEATAKANGNVEKLKKIQEKYKKSHARIEKIMPKEQLEKWKKFLA
;
A
#
# COMPACT_ATOMS: atom_id res chain seq x y z
N MET A 1 12.58 -0.37 -31.12
CA MET A 1 12.40 0.50 -29.93
C MET A 1 11.10 0.20 -29.17
N PHE A 2 9.95 0.06 -29.83
CA PHE A 2 8.65 -0.23 -29.14
C PHE A 2 8.63 -1.54 -28.32
N LYS A 3 9.26 -2.62 -28.83
CA LYS A 3 9.33 -3.92 -28.13
C LYS A 3 10.16 -3.87 -26.83
N GLN A 4 11.21 -3.04 -26.78
CA GLN A 4 12.04 -2.87 -25.58
C GLN A 4 11.34 -2.04 -24.51
N ILE A 5 10.53 -1.04 -24.91
CA ILE A 5 9.69 -0.24 -23.98
C ILE A 5 8.59 -1.10 -23.34
N LEU A 6 7.96 -1.99 -24.13
CA LEU A 6 6.96 -2.95 -23.63
C LEU A 6 7.53 -3.94 -22.60
N LEU A 7 8.73 -4.47 -22.87
CA LEU A 7 9.45 -5.34 -21.93
C LEU A 7 9.83 -4.60 -20.63
N LEU A 8 10.30 -3.35 -20.74
CA LEU A 8 10.61 -2.54 -19.56
C LEU A 8 9.36 -2.23 -18.73
N SER A 9 8.23 -1.95 -19.38
CA SER A 9 6.94 -1.70 -18.72
C SER A 9 6.42 -2.94 -17.99
N ALA A 10 6.53 -4.13 -18.60
CA ALA A 10 6.11 -5.38 -17.97
C ALA A 10 6.98 -5.73 -16.76
N VAL A 11 8.29 -5.51 -16.85
CA VAL A 11 9.22 -5.71 -15.72
C VAL A 11 8.95 -4.71 -14.59
N LEU A 12 8.69 -3.44 -14.91
CA LEU A 12 8.24 -2.43 -13.93
C LEU A 12 6.92 -2.82 -13.27
N PHE A 13 5.96 -3.34 -14.04
CA PHE A 13 4.69 -3.85 -13.51
C PHE A 13 4.93 -5.00 -12.52
N VAL A 14 5.75 -5.99 -12.88
CA VAL A 14 6.07 -7.15 -12.01
C VAL A 14 6.80 -6.71 -10.74
N ILE A 15 7.73 -5.75 -10.82
CA ILE A 15 8.43 -5.20 -9.64
C ILE A 15 7.47 -4.41 -8.74
N CYS A 16 6.50 -3.71 -9.31
CA CYS A 16 5.45 -3.03 -8.55
C CYS A 16 4.49 -4.01 -7.86
N TYR A 17 4.28 -5.22 -8.40
CA TYR A 17 3.44 -6.26 -7.77
C TYR A 17 4.19 -7.05 -6.70
N ALA A 18 5.47 -7.37 -6.91
CA ALA A 18 6.26 -8.21 -6.00
C ALA A 18 6.58 -7.55 -4.64
N ASN A 19 6.57 -6.21 -4.58
CA ASN A 19 6.88 -5.45 -3.37
C ASN A 19 5.63 -4.84 -2.69
N ARG A 20 4.42 -5.28 -3.04
CA ARG A 20 3.22 -4.79 -2.36
C ARG A 20 3.07 -5.45 -0.99
N PRO A 21 2.91 -4.66 0.08
CA PRO A 21 2.67 -5.21 1.42
C PRO A 21 1.27 -5.81 1.60
N TYR A 22 0.35 -5.61 0.64
CA TYR A 22 -1.03 -6.08 0.71
C TYR A 22 -1.52 -6.58 -0.65
N PRO A 23 -2.43 -7.57 -0.68
CA PRO A 23 -3.11 -7.99 -1.91
C PRO A 23 -3.98 -6.86 -2.49
N GLU A 24 -4.27 -6.93 -3.80
CA GLU A 24 -5.10 -5.92 -4.48
C GLU A 24 -6.55 -5.91 -4.02
N ASP A 25 -7.09 -7.07 -3.64
CA ASP A 25 -8.45 -7.19 -3.12
C ASP A 25 -8.53 -6.64 -1.68
N PRO A 26 -9.30 -5.56 -1.44
CA PRO A 26 -9.49 -5.00 -0.10
C PRO A 26 -10.07 -6.00 0.90
N LYS A 27 -10.87 -6.97 0.45
CA LYS A 27 -11.46 -7.99 1.35
C LYS A 27 -10.40 -8.98 1.82
N GLN A 28 -9.56 -9.45 0.90
CA GLN A 28 -8.44 -10.31 1.23
C GLN A 28 -7.43 -9.60 2.14
N ALA A 29 -7.07 -8.34 1.83
CA ALA A 29 -6.15 -7.56 2.65
C ALA A 29 -6.68 -7.35 4.08
N LEU A 30 -7.99 -7.13 4.23
CA LEU A 30 -8.62 -7.03 5.54
C LEU A 30 -8.56 -8.36 6.31
N ALA A 31 -8.86 -9.48 5.64
CA ALA A 31 -8.81 -10.80 6.24
C ALA A 31 -7.39 -11.16 6.72
N ASP A 32 -6.38 -10.89 5.90
CA ASP A 32 -4.98 -11.17 6.23
C ASP A 32 -4.49 -10.35 7.44
N LEU A 33 -4.88 -9.08 7.53
CA LEU A 33 -4.56 -8.24 8.68
C LEU A 33 -5.26 -8.70 9.96
N GLN A 34 -6.52 -9.12 9.85
CA GLN A 34 -7.24 -9.68 10.99
C GLN A 34 -6.65 -11.03 11.42
N ALA A 35 -6.20 -11.87 10.48
CA ALA A 35 -5.51 -13.13 10.76
C ALA A 35 -4.14 -12.89 11.44
N ALA A 36 -3.48 -11.78 11.12
CA ALA A 36 -2.27 -11.31 11.82
C ALA A 36 -2.56 -10.73 13.23
N GLY A 37 -3.82 -10.74 13.66
CA GLY A 37 -4.24 -10.26 14.99
C GLY A 37 -4.33 -8.75 15.11
N ILE A 38 -4.40 -8.03 13.98
CA ILE A 38 -4.63 -6.58 13.97
C ILE A 38 -6.12 -6.32 14.15
N ASP A 39 -6.47 -5.41 15.05
CA ASP A 39 -7.87 -5.07 15.31
C ASP A 39 -8.54 -4.57 14.04
N LYS A 40 -9.78 -5.02 13.81
CA LYS A 40 -10.59 -4.67 12.64
C LYS A 40 -10.59 -3.16 12.34
N LYS A 41 -10.72 -2.31 13.37
CA LYS A 41 -10.73 -0.84 13.22
C LYS A 41 -9.44 -0.26 12.63
N TYR A 42 -8.29 -0.90 12.88
CA TYR A 42 -7.00 -0.47 12.32
C TYR A 42 -6.78 -1.11 10.95
N ALA A 43 -7.13 -2.39 10.80
CA ALA A 43 -7.05 -3.10 9.53
C ALA A 43 -7.88 -2.41 8.43
N GLU A 44 -9.13 -2.02 8.72
CA GLU A 44 -9.98 -1.25 7.80
C GLU A 44 -9.34 0.09 7.39
N LYS A 45 -8.70 0.78 8.33
CA LYS A 45 -8.01 2.06 8.03
C LYS A 45 -6.78 1.86 7.16
N LEU A 46 -6.01 0.81 7.40
CA LEU A 46 -4.83 0.45 6.60
C LEU A 46 -5.24 0.13 5.15
N VAL A 47 -6.21 -0.76 4.98
CA VAL A 47 -6.76 -1.12 3.66
C VAL A 47 -7.33 0.10 2.93
N ALA A 48 -8.04 0.98 3.63
CA ALA A 48 -8.58 2.20 3.04
C ALA A 48 -7.48 3.19 2.57
N ILE A 49 -6.33 3.24 3.26
CA ILE A 49 -5.19 4.05 2.83
C ILE A 49 -4.58 3.46 1.57
N GLU A 50 -4.31 2.15 1.56
CA GLU A 50 -3.74 1.45 0.40
C GLU A 50 -4.60 1.64 -0.84
N HIS A 51 -5.90 1.39 -0.72
CA HIS A 51 -6.82 1.50 -1.84
C HIS A 51 -6.84 2.93 -2.41
N LYS A 52 -6.90 3.95 -1.56
CA LYS A 52 -6.86 5.37 -1.98
C LYS A 52 -5.55 5.73 -2.68
N ILE A 53 -4.43 5.18 -2.25
CA ILE A 53 -3.12 5.46 -2.87
C ILE A 53 -2.97 4.71 -4.17
N ASN A 54 -3.44 3.47 -4.27
CA ASN A 54 -3.45 2.70 -5.51
C ASN A 54 -4.30 3.40 -6.58
N GLU A 55 -5.52 3.84 -6.23
CA GLU A 55 -6.34 4.64 -7.13
C GLU A 55 -5.65 5.95 -7.56
N ALA A 56 -5.06 6.68 -6.61
CA ALA A 56 -4.39 7.94 -6.91
C ALA A 56 -3.17 7.73 -7.81
N THR A 57 -2.42 6.65 -7.58
CA THR A 57 -1.25 6.26 -8.37
C THR A 57 -1.65 5.89 -9.79
N ALA A 58 -2.73 5.11 -9.96
CA ALA A 58 -3.29 4.80 -11.27
C ALA A 58 -3.74 6.08 -12.01
N LYS A 59 -4.42 7.00 -11.31
CA LYS A 59 -4.85 8.30 -11.86
C LYS A 59 -3.68 9.25 -12.18
N ALA A 60 -2.51 9.05 -11.57
CA ALA A 60 -1.34 9.88 -11.85
C ALA A 60 -0.74 9.59 -13.23
N ASN A 61 -1.03 8.42 -13.83
CA ASN A 61 -0.59 8.02 -15.17
C ASN A 61 0.90 8.28 -15.43
N GLY A 62 1.76 7.95 -14.47
CA GLY A 62 3.21 8.14 -14.56
C GLY A 62 3.74 9.56 -14.33
N ASN A 63 2.89 10.54 -13.99
CA ASN A 63 3.35 11.90 -13.69
C ASN A 63 4.14 11.96 -12.37
N VAL A 64 5.45 12.24 -12.48
CA VAL A 64 6.40 12.23 -11.36
C VAL A 64 6.02 13.19 -10.22
N GLU A 65 5.55 14.39 -10.53
CA GLU A 65 5.19 15.39 -9.51
C GLU A 65 3.96 14.95 -8.71
N LYS A 66 2.95 14.40 -9.41
CA LYS A 66 1.76 13.82 -8.76
C LYS A 66 2.13 12.61 -7.91
N LEU A 67 3.00 11.73 -8.41
CA LEU A 67 3.47 10.57 -7.67
C LEU A 67 4.22 10.96 -6.38
N LYS A 68 5.06 12.01 -6.41
CA LYS A 68 5.71 12.54 -5.20
C LYS A 68 4.69 13.01 -4.16
N LYS A 69 3.67 13.79 -4.58
CA LYS A 69 2.60 14.24 -3.68
C LYS A 69 1.79 13.08 -3.09
N ILE A 70 1.54 12.05 -3.89
CA ILE A 70 0.87 10.81 -3.43
C ILE A 70 1.72 10.10 -2.39
N GLN A 71 3.03 9.94 -2.63
CA GLN A 71 3.95 9.31 -1.68
C GLN A 71 4.05 10.08 -0.36
N GLU A 72 4.07 11.42 -0.40
CA GLU A 72 4.04 12.24 0.81
C GLU A 72 2.73 12.05 1.59
N LYS A 73 1.58 12.00 0.90
CA LYS A 73 0.28 11.76 1.51
C LYS A 73 0.20 10.36 2.14
N TYR A 74 0.80 9.37 1.49
CA TYR A 74 0.92 8.01 1.99
C TYR A 74 1.73 7.97 3.29
N LYS A 75 2.93 8.55 3.30
CA LYS A 75 3.79 8.66 4.50
C LYS A 75 3.06 9.36 5.66
N LYS A 76 2.39 10.49 5.39
CA LYS A 76 1.61 11.22 6.41
C LYS A 76 0.46 10.40 6.97
N SER A 77 -0.17 9.56 6.15
CA SER A 77 -1.30 8.73 6.58
C SER A 77 -0.83 7.53 7.42
N HIS A 78 0.27 6.90 7.02
CA HIS A 78 0.97 5.88 7.81
C HIS A 78 1.39 6.43 9.19
N ALA A 79 2.10 7.56 9.22
CA ALA A 79 2.54 8.19 10.47
C ALA A 79 1.37 8.56 11.41
N ARG A 80 0.19 8.91 10.86
CA ARG A 80 -1.02 9.14 11.66
C ARG A 80 -1.55 7.85 12.28
N ILE A 81 -1.58 6.76 11.51
CA ILE A 81 -2.00 5.45 12.04
C ILE A 81 -1.04 4.99 13.15
N GLU A 82 0.27 5.08 12.92
CA GLU A 82 1.28 4.69 13.91
C GLU A 82 1.11 5.42 15.25
N LYS A 83 0.73 6.71 15.22
CA LYS A 83 0.49 7.50 16.44
C LYS A 83 -0.76 7.09 17.22
N ILE A 84 -1.79 6.58 16.56
CA ILE A 84 -3.07 6.21 17.20
C ILE A 84 -3.19 4.72 17.49
N MET A 85 -2.28 3.92 16.94
CA MET A 85 -2.24 2.48 17.10
C MET A 85 -1.50 2.13 18.39
N PRO A 86 -2.09 1.33 19.29
CA PRO A 86 -1.41 0.84 20.48
C PRO A 86 -0.12 0.12 20.09
N LYS A 87 0.88 0.18 20.96
CA LYS A 87 2.20 -0.41 20.70
C LYS A 87 2.12 -1.88 20.28
N GLU A 88 1.24 -2.67 20.94
CA GLU A 88 1.03 -4.07 20.61
C GLU A 88 0.48 -4.28 19.18
N GLN A 89 -0.48 -3.44 18.77
CA GLN A 89 -1.06 -3.49 17.43
C GLN A 89 -0.04 -3.05 16.37
N LEU A 90 0.77 -2.04 16.70
CA LEU A 90 1.87 -1.57 15.85
C LEU A 90 2.94 -2.64 15.64
N GLU A 91 3.28 -3.40 16.68
CA GLU A 91 4.21 -4.54 16.59
C GLU A 91 3.68 -5.63 15.66
N LYS A 92 2.40 -6.02 15.82
CA LYS A 92 1.75 -7.00 14.94
C LYS A 92 1.76 -6.53 13.49
N TRP A 93 1.43 -5.26 13.28
CA TRP A 93 1.45 -4.68 11.94
C TRP A 93 2.85 -4.63 11.33
N LYS A 94 3.89 -4.25 12.09
CA LYS A 94 5.27 -4.29 11.62
C LYS A 94 5.74 -5.70 11.27
N LYS A 95 5.32 -6.71 12.03
CA LYS A 95 5.61 -8.13 11.73
C LYS A 95 4.91 -8.61 10.47
N PHE A 96 3.69 -8.14 10.21
CA PHE A 96 2.97 -8.44 8.98
C PHE A 96 3.65 -7.84 7.74
N LEU A 97 4.27 -6.67 7.88
CA LEU A 97 4.95 -5.96 6.79
C LEU A 97 6.39 -6.45 6.51
N ALA A 98 6.98 -7.26 7.41
CA ALA A 98 8.36 -7.73 7.34
C ALA A 98 8.48 -9.05 6.58
#